data_AF-A0A7Z7YI18-F1
#
_entry.id   AF-A0A7Z7YI18-F1
#
_cell.length_a   1.000
_cell.length_b   1.000
_cell.length_c   1.000
_cell.angle_alpha   90.00
_cell.angle_beta   90.00
_cell.angle_gamma   90.00
#
_symmetry.space_group_name_H-M   'P 1'
#
loop_
_entity.id
_entity.type
_entity.pdbx_description
1 polymer ?
#
loop_
_entity_poly.entity_id
_entity_poly.type
_entity_poly.pdbx_seq_one_letter_code
_entity_poly.pdbx_strand_id
1 'polypeptide(L)' 'MSITEIQMNNFVLAVKAGLSVLKRPLPMTAVEWADASYYLPKESAYQEGRWETLP' A
#
# COMPACT_ATOMS: atom_id res chain seq x y z
N MET A 1 -28.36 33.58 7.88
CA MET A 1 -26.91 33.29 7.86
C MET A 1 -26.67 32.10 6.95
N SER A 2 -25.89 32.26 5.89
CA SER A 2 -25.51 31.18 4.96
C SER A 2 -24.05 30.78 5.22
N ILE A 3 -23.74 29.50 5.03
CA ILE A 3 -22.35 29.02 5.02
C ILE A 3 -21.69 29.56 3.75
N THR A 4 -20.52 30.19 3.92
CA THR A 4 -19.70 30.66 2.81
C THR A 4 -18.94 29.50 2.16
N GLU A 5 -18.54 29.66 0.89
CA GLU A 5 -17.73 28.65 0.19
C GLU A 5 -16.42 28.34 0.91
N ILE A 6 -15.79 29.34 1.54
CA ILE A 6 -14.56 29.17 2.33
C ILE A 6 -14.82 28.25 3.52
N GLN A 7 -15.92 28.47 4.25
CA GLN A 7 -16.29 27.62 5.39
C GLN A 7 -16.59 26.19 4.95
N MET A 8 -17.24 26.01 3.80
CA MET A 8 -17.50 24.69 3.22
C MET A 8 -16.20 23.98 2.85
N ASN A 9 -15.27 24.67 2.18
CA ASN A 9 -13.98 24.11 1.79
C ASN A 9 -13.14 23.70 3.00
N ASN A 10 -13.10 24.54 4.03
CA ASN A 10 -12.41 24.23 5.28
C ASN A 10 -13.00 23.00 5.97
N PHE A 11 -14.33 22.86 5.95
CA PHE A 11 -15.00 21.68 6.50
C PHE A 11 -14.61 20.41 5.75
N VAL A 12 -14.64 20.42 4.41
CA VAL A 12 -14.23 19.28 3.58
C VAL A 12 -12.79 18.87 3.86
N LEU A 13 -11.88 19.84 3.99
CA LEU A 13 -10.47 19.56 4.31
C LEU A 13 -10.31 18.93 5.69
N ALA A 14 -10.99 19.47 6.71
CA ALA A 14 -10.96 18.94 8.07
C ALA A 14 -11.48 17.50 8.13
N VAL A 15 -12.59 17.21 7.44
CA VAL A 15 -13.16 15.86 7.34
C VAL A 15 -12.19 14.91 6.63
N LYS A 16 -11.62 15.32 5.49
CA LYS A 16 -10.64 14.49 4.76
C LYS A 16 -9.39 14.18 5.60
N ALA A 17 -8.88 15.17 6.33
CA ALA A 17 -7.75 15.00 7.23
C ALA A 17 -8.11 14.04 8.38
N GLY A 18 -9.26 14.24 9.03
CA GLY A 18 -9.72 13.37 10.11
C GLY A 18 -9.94 11.92 9.68
N LEU A 19 -10.50 11.69 8.49
CA LEU A 19 -10.73 10.35 7.95
C LEU A 19 -9.47 9.70 7.36
N SER A 20 -8.38 10.44 7.20
CA SER A 20 -7.15 9.90 6.61
C SER A 20 -6.55 8.76 7.44
N VAL A 21 -6.73 8.77 8.76
CA VAL A 21 -6.24 7.73 9.68
C VAL A 21 -6.93 6.37 9.48
N LEU A 22 -8.09 6.36 8.81
CA LEU A 22 -8.83 5.14 8.50
C LEU A 22 -8.31 4.47 7.22
N LYS A 23 -7.44 5.14 6.45
CA LYS A 23 -6.81 4.55 5.28
C LYS A 23 -5.83 3.47 5.75
N ARG A 24 -6.16 2.22 5.45
CA ARG A 24 -5.25 1.09 5.62
C ARG A 24 -4.55 0.83 4.28
N PRO A 25 -3.22 0.64 4.26
CA PRO A 25 -2.56 0.14 3.07
C PRO A 25 -3.14 -1.25 2.74
N LEU A 26 -3.13 -1.59 1.45
CA LEU A 26 -3.43 -2.96 1.06
C LEU A 26 -2.39 -3.89 1.70
N PRO A 27 -2.81 -5.05 2.22
CA PRO A 27 -1.85 -6.02 2.71
C PRO A 27 -0.96 -6.47 1.55
N MET A 28 0.34 -6.53 1.80
CA MET A 28 1.31 -7.08 0.86
C MET A 28 0.96 -8.54 0.54
N THR A 29 1.01 -8.89 -0.74
CA THR A 29 0.80 -10.25 -1.22
C THR A 29 2.03 -11.13 -0.95
N ALA A 30 1.82 -12.45 -0.94
CA ALA A 30 2.93 -13.39 -0.78
C ALA A 30 3.99 -13.26 -1.89
N VAL A 31 3.54 -12.95 -3.11
CA VAL A 31 4.40 -12.77 -4.29
C VAL A 31 5.24 -11.50 -4.13
N GLU A 32 4.63 -10.36 -3.77
CA GLU A 32 5.37 -9.13 -3.51
C GLU A 32 6.41 -9.28 -2.38
N TRP A 33 6.05 -10.04 -1.32
CA TRP A 33 7.01 -10.35 -0.27
C TRP A 33 8.16 -11.21 -0.76
N ALA A 34 7.86 -12.24 -1.57
CA ALA A 34 8.86 -13.14 -2.12
C ALA A 34 9.82 -12.39 -3.05
N ASP A 35 9.28 -11.58 -3.97
CA ASP A 35 10.09 -10.70 -4.82
C ASP A 35 10.96 -9.77 -3.99
N ALA A 36 10.47 -9.23 -2.86
CA ALA A 36 11.26 -8.34 -2.01
C ALA A 36 12.35 -9.07 -1.21
N SER A 37 12.05 -10.25 -0.65
CA SER A 37 12.77 -10.81 0.51
C SER A 37 13.19 -12.27 0.37
N TYR A 38 12.69 -13.01 -0.61
CA TYR A 38 12.90 -14.46 -0.69
C TYR A 38 14.04 -14.84 -1.64
N TYR A 39 14.87 -15.78 -1.18
CA TYR A 39 15.94 -16.39 -1.96
C TYR A 39 15.66 -17.89 -2.11
N LEU A 40 15.79 -18.38 -3.34
CA LEU A 40 15.57 -19.77 -3.70
C LEU A 40 16.68 -20.67 -3.13
N PRO A 41 16.33 -21.75 -2.41
CA PRO A 41 17.31 -22.68 -1.86
C PRO A 41 18.01 -23.46 -2.97
N LYS A 42 19.33 -23.65 -2.85
CA LYS A 42 20.15 -24.45 -3.79
C LYS A 42 19.66 -25.89 -3.95
N GLU A 43 19.09 -26.46 -2.90
CA GLU A 43 18.71 -27.87 -2.84
C GLU A 43 17.37 -28.17 -3.52
N SER A 44 16.49 -27.16 -3.65
CA SER A 44 15.12 -27.34 -4.15
C SER A 44 14.85 -26.60 -5.47
N ALA A 45 15.73 -25.68 -5.89
CA ALA A 45 15.55 -24.89 -7.09
C ALA A 45 16.66 -25.18 -8.11
N TYR A 46 16.27 -25.39 -9.38
CA TYR A 46 17.22 -25.51 -10.51
C TYR A 46 17.99 -24.21 -10.78
N GLN A 47 17.46 -23.07 -10.33
CA GLN A 47 18.08 -21.77 -10.40
C GLN A 47 18.27 -21.23 -8.99
N GLU A 48 19.52 -21.01 -8.61
CA GLU A 48 19.88 -20.37 -7.35
C GLU A 48 19.76 -18.85 -7.50
N GLY A 49 19.24 -18.16 -6.50
CA GLY A 49 19.17 -16.70 -6.54
C GLY A 49 17.96 -16.10 -5.84
N ARG A 50 17.75 -14.82 -6.06
CA ARG A 50 16.56 -14.10 -5.57
C ARG A 50 15.34 -14.60 -6.34
N TRP A 51 14.21 -14.71 -5.65
CA TRP A 51 12.93 -14.96 -6.31
C TRP A 51 12.61 -13.85 -7.33
N GLU A 52 12.10 -14.24 -8.49
CA GLU A 52 11.61 -13.33 -9.54
C GLU A 52 10.30 -13.88 -10.11
N THR A 53 9.24 -13.09 -10.01
CA THR A 53 7.93 -13.43 -10.57
C THR A 53 7.93 -13.25 -12.09
N LEU A 54 7.62 -14.32 -12.82
CA LEU A 54 7.49 -14.30 -14.28
C LEU A 54 6.11 -13.75 -14.73
N PRO A 55 6.04 -13.06 -15.89
CA PRO A 55 4.81 -12.44 -16.40
C PRO A 55 3.75 -13.44 -16.91
#